data_AF-A0AAE4D015-F1
#
_entry.id   AF-A0AAE4D015-F1
#
_cell.length_a   1.000
_cell.length_b   1.000
_cell.length_c   1.000
_cell.angle_alpha   90.00
_cell.angle_beta   90.00
_cell.angle_gamma   90.00
#
_symmetry.space_group_name_H-M   'P 1'
#
loop_
_entity.id
_entity.type
_entity.pdbx_description
1 polymer ?
#
loop_
_entity_poly.entity_id
_entity_poly.type
_entity_poly.pdbx_seq_one_letter_code
_entity_poly.pdbx_strand_id
1 'polypeptide(L)'
;MKQALVVTRYVLPAVVVLVGVVFVAVDPSGNWEGAACLIGAGLSISLLNILHRIGVDGDRARDKEQAQRRYFDKHGHWPDQRRP
;
A
#
# COMPACT_ATOMS: atom_id res chain seq x y z
N MET A 1 11.98 13.22 0.80
CA MET A 1 11.11 12.19 0.15
C MET A 1 10.70 11.05 1.08
N LYS A 2 11.62 10.35 1.77
CA LYS A 2 11.27 9.26 2.71
C LYS A 2 10.25 9.67 3.77
N GLN A 3 10.40 10.87 4.36
CA GLN A 3 9.46 11.38 5.37
C GLN A 3 8.05 11.59 4.83
N ALA A 4 7.91 12.15 3.62
CA ALA A 4 6.60 12.36 3.00
C ALA A 4 5.83 11.04 2.81
N LEU A 5 6.54 9.97 2.41
CA LEU A 5 5.97 8.63 2.26
C LEU A 5 5.53 8.02 3.59
N VAL A 6 6.33 8.19 4.66
CA VAL A 6 5.95 7.70 6.00
C VAL A 6 4.70 8.43 6.50
N VAL A 7 4.66 9.75 6.30
CA VAL A 7 3.52 10.57 6.73
C VAL A 7 2.24 10.15 6.01
N THR A 8 2.26 10.06 4.68
CA THR A 8 1.05 9.71 3.91
C THR A 8 0.60 8.27 4.10
N ARG A 9 1.53 7.33 4.28
CA ARG A 9 1.18 5.89 4.35
C ARG A 9 0.77 5.43 5.73
N TYR A 10 1.32 6.05 6.78
CA TYR A 10 1.16 5.56 8.15
C TYR A 10 0.61 6.63 9.09
N VAL A 11 1.18 7.83 9.09
CA VAL A 11 0.80 8.87 10.07
C VAL A 11 -0.60 9.38 9.79
N LEU A 12 -0.90 9.75 8.54
CA LEU A 12 -2.21 10.26 8.15
C LEU A 12 -3.35 9.28 8.49
N PRO A 13 -3.35 8.02 8.01
CA PRO A 13 -4.43 7.10 8.35
C PRO A 13 -4.50 6.80 9.86
N ALA A 14 -3.37 6.65 10.55
CA ALA A 14 -3.37 6.40 11.99
C ALA A 14 -3.98 7.56 12.78
N VAL A 15 -3.66 8.81 12.41
CA VAL A 15 -4.23 10.01 13.04
C VAL A 15 -5.74 10.07 12.80
N VAL A 16 -6.21 9.78 11.58
CA VAL A 16 -7.65 9.79 11.26
C VAL A 16 -8.42 8.77 12.11
N VAL A 17 -7.90 7.54 12.24
CA VAL A 17 -8.49 6.52 13.12
C VAL A 17 -8.44 6.97 14.58
N LEU A 18 -7.29 7.48 15.03
CA LEU A 18 -7.10 7.95 16.41
C LEU A 18 -8.12 9.03 16.77
N VAL A 19 -8.37 10.00 15.88
CA VAL A 19 -9.36 11.05 16.10
C VAL A 19 -10.76 10.46 16.28
N GLY A 20 -11.15 9.49 15.44
CA GLY A 20 -12.43 8.79 15.57
C GLY A 20 -12.56 8.05 16.91
N VAL A 21 -11.50 7.34 17.34
CA VAL A 21 -11.46 6.64 18.63
C VAL A 21 -11.54 7.60 19.81
N VAL A 22 -10.79 8.71 19.76
CA VAL A 22 -10.82 9.75 20.81
C VAL A 22 -12.22 10.35 20.90
N PHE A 23 -12.91 10.55 19.79
CA PHE A 23 -14.28 11.06 19.77
C PHE A 23 -15.24 10.16 20.56
N VAL A 24 -15.16 8.84 20.33
CA VAL A 24 -15.97 7.85 21.08
C VAL A 24 -15.60 7.81 22.56
N ALA A 25 -14.31 7.94 22.87
CA ALA A 25 -13.83 7.85 24.25
C ALA A 25 -14.25 9.06 25.10
N VAL A 26 -14.32 10.25 24.50
CA VAL A 26 -14.66 11.50 25.19
C VAL A 26 -16.18 11.67 25.35
N ASP A 27 -16.97 11.27 24.35
CA ASP A 27 -18.44 11.32 24.42
C ASP A 27 -19.07 10.00 23.97
N PRO A 28 -19.20 9.01 24.87
CA PRO A 28 -19.77 7.70 24.56
C PRO A 28 -21.27 7.73 24.22
N SER A 29 -21.98 8.79 24.62
CA SER A 29 -23.37 9.05 24.24
C SER A 29 -23.51 9.80 22.91
N GLY A 30 -22.40 10.24 22.34
CA GLY A 30 -22.34 11.13 21.20
C GLY A 30 -22.58 10.46 19.85
N ASN A 31 -22.17 11.15 18.79
CA ASN A 31 -22.40 10.74 17.41
C ASN A 31 -21.51 9.56 16.98
N TRP A 32 -21.99 8.34 17.25
CA TRP A 32 -21.35 7.08 16.84
C TRP A 32 -21.16 6.95 15.33
N GLU A 33 -22.08 7.50 14.53
CA GLU A 33 -22.00 7.47 13.07
C GLU A 33 -20.80 8.28 12.57
N GLY A 34 -20.61 9.49 13.12
CA GLY A 34 -19.45 10.33 12.79
C GLY A 34 -18.12 9.67 13.17
N ALA A 35 -18.06 9.02 14.33
CA ALA A 35 -16.87 8.29 14.75
C ALA A 35 -16.59 7.07 13.85
N ALA A 36 -17.63 6.30 13.51
CA ALA A 36 -17.51 5.16 12.59
C ALA A 36 -17.05 5.61 11.20
N CYS A 37 -17.54 6.75 10.69
CA CYS A 37 -17.08 7.35 9.44
C CYS A 37 -15.58 7.71 9.49
N LEU A 38 -15.10 8.31 10.58
CA LEU A 38 -13.68 8.67 10.72
C LEU A 38 -12.80 7.42 10.78
N ILE A 39 -13.17 6.43 11.59
CA ILE A 39 -12.43 5.16 11.69
C ILE A 39 -12.43 4.45 10.33
N GLY A 40 -13.60 4.37 9.69
CA GLY A 40 -13.75 3.80 8.35
C GLY A 40 -12.87 4.50 7.32
N ALA A 41 -12.86 5.83 7.29
CA ALA A 41 -12.01 6.60 6.39
C ALA A 41 -10.52 6.31 6.59
N GLY A 42 -10.02 6.29 7.83
CA GLY A 42 -8.62 5.99 8.11
C GLY A 42 -8.22 4.55 7.75
N LEU A 43 -9.11 3.59 7.95
CA LEU A 43 -8.91 2.20 7.53
C LEU A 43 -8.93 2.06 5.99
N SER A 44 -9.85 2.74 5.30
CA SER A 44 -9.90 2.76 3.84
C SER A 44 -8.63 3.36 3.24
N ILE A 45 -8.12 4.46 3.79
CA ILE A 45 -6.83 5.05 3.37
C ILE A 45 -5.69 4.03 3.54
N SER A 46 -5.63 3.34 4.68
CA SER A 46 -4.63 2.31 4.94
C SER A 46 -4.70 1.17 3.92
N LEU A 47 -5.91 0.68 3.65
CA LEU A 47 -6.17 -0.38 2.68
C LEU A 47 -5.73 0.02 1.27
N LEU A 48 -6.07 1.23 0.83
CA LEU A 48 -5.68 1.74 -0.49
C LEU A 48 -4.16 1.86 -0.62
N ASN A 49 -3.47 2.31 0.44
CA ASN A 49 -2.00 2.35 0.46
C ASN A 49 -1.38 0.95 0.33
N ILE A 50 -1.97 -0.06 0.97
CA ILE A 50 -1.53 -1.46 0.87
C ILE A 50 -1.74 -1.97 -0.55
N LEU A 51 -2.93 -1.79 -1.11
CA LEU A 51 -3.26 -2.28 -2.46
C LEU A 51 -2.37 -1.62 -3.52
N HIS A 52 -2.14 -0.30 -3.41
CA HIS A 52 -1.23 0.42 -4.28
C HIS A 52 0.20 -0.15 -4.21
N ARG A 53 0.70 -0.46 -3.00
CA ARG A 53 2.02 -1.07 -2.84
C ARG A 53 2.11 -2.42 -3.56
N ILE A 54 1.10 -3.27 -3.38
CA ILE A 54 1.04 -4.59 -4.04
C ILE A 54 1.02 -4.42 -5.56
N GLY A 55 0.24 -3.48 -6.09
CA GLY A 55 0.18 -3.20 -7.53
C GLY A 55 1.54 -2.79 -8.11
N VAL A 56 2.23 -1.87 -7.46
CA VAL A 56 3.56 -1.40 -7.91
C VAL A 56 4.62 -2.51 -7.82
N ASP A 57 4.58 -3.34 -6.79
CA ASP A 57 5.49 -4.48 -6.67
C ASP A 57 5.24 -5.51 -7.79
N GLY A 58 3.97 -5.70 -8.19
CA GLY A 58 3.58 -6.53 -9.33
C GLY A 58 4.11 -6.01 -10.68
N ASP A 59 4.00 -4.71 -10.93
CA ASP A 59 4.51 -4.10 -12.18
C ASP A 59 6.02 -4.33 -12.34
N ARG A 60 6.79 -4.19 -11.25
CA ARG A 60 8.24 -4.47 -11.28
C ARG A 60 8.55 -5.93 -11.62
N ALA A 61 7.76 -6.87 -11.11
CA ALA A 61 7.92 -8.29 -11.44
C ALA A 61 7.64 -8.55 -12.93
N ARG A 62 6.59 -7.92 -13.48
CA ARG A 62 6.25 -7.99 -14.90
C ARG A 62 7.36 -7.40 -15.77
N ASP A 63 7.92 -6.26 -15.40
CA ASP A 63 9.03 -5.64 -16.13
C ASP A 63 10.28 -6.52 -16.15
N LYS A 64 10.59 -7.16 -15.02
CA LYS A 64 11.70 -8.11 -14.90
C LYS A 64 11.50 -9.32 -15.80
N GLU A 65 10.30 -9.89 -15.79
CA GLU A 65 9.95 -11.02 -16.66
C GLU A 65 10.06 -10.65 -18.14
N GLN A 66 9.52 -9.48 -18.53
CA GLN A 66 9.61 -8.98 -19.91
C GLN A 66 11.07 -8.76 -20.34
N ALA A 67 11.94 -8.31 -19.44
CA ALA A 67 13.37 -8.19 -19.71
C ALA A 67 14.04 -9.56 -19.94
N GLN A 68 13.66 -10.58 -19.17
CA GLN A 68 14.17 -11.94 -19.36
C GLN A 68 13.70 -12.55 -20.68
N ARG A 69 12.43 -12.34 -21.06
CA ARG A 69 11.90 -12.80 -22.36
C ARG A 69 12.65 -12.16 -23.53
N ARG A 70 12.85 -10.83 -23.51
CA ARG A 70 13.66 -10.13 -24.52
C ARG A 70 15.09 -10.66 -24.60
N TYR A 71 15.69 -11.05 -23.48
CA TYR A 71 17.02 -11.65 -23.46
C TYR A 71 17.01 -13.01 -24.16
N PHE A 72 16.03 -13.87 -23.83
CA PHE A 72 15.86 -15.18 -24.45
C PHE A 72 15.67 -15.08 -25.96
N ASP A 73 14.78 -14.21 -26.43
CA ASP A 73 14.53 -14.01 -27.86
C ASP A 73 15.81 -13.58 -28.62
N LYS A 74 16.69 -12.81 -27.96
CA LYS A 74 17.95 -12.33 -28.55
C LYS A 74 19.09 -13.35 -28.50
N HIS A 75 19.18 -14.17 -27.46
CA HIS A 75 20.35 -15.03 -27.21
C HIS A 75 20.05 -16.53 -27.33
N GLY A 76 18.78 -16.92 -27.45
CA GLY A 76 18.34 -18.31 -27.52
C GLY A 76 18.49 -19.10 -26.21
N HIS A 77 18.80 -18.43 -25.10
CA HIS A 77 18.92 -19.04 -23.78
C HIS A 77 18.51 -18.06 -22.68
N TRP A 78 18.12 -18.58 -21.53
CA TRP A 78 17.76 -17.73 -20.40
C TRP A 78 19.00 -17.12 -19.74
N PRO A 79 18.91 -15.91 -19.18
CA PRO A 79 20.07 -15.23 -18.57
C PRO A 79 20.58 -15.93 -17.30
N ASP A 80 19.73 -16.69 -16.62
CA ASP A 80 20.00 -17.46 -15.41
C ASP A 80 20.31 -18.94 -15.67
N GLN A 81 20.26 -19.39 -16.93
CA GLN A 81 20.58 -20.77 -17.30
C GLN A 81 22.08 -21.03 -17.08
N ARG A 82 22.42 -21.84 -16.07
CA ARG A 82 23.78 -22.37 -15.94
C ARG A 82 24.04 -23.29 -17.12
N ARG A 83 24.99 -22.91 -17.99
CA ARG A 83 25.48 -23.78 -19.05
C ARG A 83 26.19 -24.98 -18.40
N PRO A 84 25.84 -26.22 -18.76
CA PRO A 84 26.58 -27.41 -18.30
C PRO A 84 28.02 -27.42 -18.83
#